data_AF-A0A917KLS5-F1
#
_entry.id   AF-A0A917KLS5-F1
#
_cell.length_a   1.000
_cell.length_b   1.000
_cell.length_c   1.000
_cell.angle_alpha   90.00
_cell.angle_beta   90.00
_cell.angle_gamma   90.00
#
_symmetry.space_group_name_H-M   'P 1'
#
loop_
_entity.id
_entity.type
_entity.pdbx_description
1 polymer ?
#
loop_
_entity_poly.entity_id
_entity_poly.type
_entity_poly.pdbx_seq_one_letter_code
_entity_poly.pdbx_strand_id
1 'polypeptide(L)' 'MCGDFDGDGAADLAVRTYRGETKDTVAVYRGTKKGLVERAPAVTFSTSEFLPR' A
#
# COMPACT_ATOMS: atom_id res chain seq x y z
N MET A 1 -14.15 -8.63 -4.88
CA MET A 1 -12.79 -8.66 -5.46
C MET A 1 -11.81 -8.68 -4.30
N CYS A 2 -10.82 -9.56 -4.30
CA CYS A 2 -9.74 -9.50 -3.30
C CYS A 2 -8.70 -8.49 -3.79
N GLY A 3 -8.26 -7.57 -2.94
CA GLY A 3 -7.17 -6.63 -3.25
C GLY A 3 -7.57 -5.34 -3.99
N ASP A 4 -8.85 -5.13 -4.31
CA ASP A 4 -9.37 -3.81 -4.73
C ASP A 4 -9.87 -3.09 -3.48
N PHE A 5 -9.08 -2.15 -2.95
CA PHE A 5 -9.36 -1.50 -1.67
C PHE A 5 -10.07 -0.16 -1.83
N ASP A 6 -10.12 0.41 -3.03
CA ASP A 6 -10.81 1.67 -3.31
C ASP A 6 -12.06 1.55 -4.22
N GLY A 7 -12.33 0.36 -4.74
CA GLY A 7 -13.57 0.00 -5.43
C GLY A 7 -13.59 0.38 -6.91
N ASP A 8 -12.44 0.67 -7.52
CA ASP A 8 -12.36 1.07 -8.93
C ASP A 8 -12.44 -0.11 -9.92
N GLY A 9 -12.39 -1.34 -9.40
CA GLY A 9 -12.43 -2.59 -10.15
C GLY A 9 -11.07 -3.09 -10.62
N ALA A 10 -9.96 -2.50 -10.17
CA ALA A 10 -8.59 -2.97 -10.34
C ALA A 10 -7.99 -3.38 -8.99
N ALA A 11 -7.06 -4.33 -9.00
CA ALA A 11 -6.38 -4.74 -7.76
C ALA A 11 -5.21 -3.79 -7.44
N ASP A 12 -5.09 -3.42 -6.17
CA ASP A 12 -4.07 -2.55 -5.61
C ASP A 12 -2.83 -3.34 -5.15
N LEU A 13 -1.73 -2.61 -4.94
CA LEU A 13 -0.47 -3.16 -4.45
C LEU A 13 0.01 -2.43 -3.20
N ALA A 14 0.15 -3.16 -2.10
CA ALA A 14 0.87 -2.70 -0.92
C ALA A 14 2.32 -3.22 -0.95
N VAL A 15 3.29 -2.32 -0.88
CA VAL A 15 4.72 -2.66 -0.78
C VAL A 15 5.25 -2.22 0.58
N ARG A 16 5.83 -3.16 1.33
CA ARG A 16 6.48 -2.89 2.61
C ARG A 16 7.99 -2.91 2.45
N THR A 17 8.63 -1.77 2.69
CA THR A 17 10.08 -1.68 2.83
C THR A 17 10.44 -1.85 4.30
N TYR A 18 10.99 -3.00 4.65
CA TYR A 18 11.36 -3.34 6.02
C TYR A 18 12.84 -3.01 6.30
N ARG A 19 13.11 -2.20 7.33
CA ARG A 19 14.47 -1.87 7.79
C ARG A 19 14.72 -2.24 9.26
N GLY A 20 13.73 -2.80 9.95
CA GLY A 20 13.78 -3.20 11.36
C GLY A 20 12.39 -3.18 12.00
N GLU A 21 12.25 -3.76 13.19
CA GLU A 21 10.94 -4.04 13.80
C GLU A 21 10.03 -2.80 13.93
N THR A 22 10.62 -1.64 14.23
CA THR A 22 9.89 -0.36 14.35
C THR A 22 10.20 0.62 13.21
N LYS A 23 10.88 0.16 12.17
CA LYS A 23 11.35 1.00 11.06
C LYS A 23 10.98 0.35 9.74
N ASP A 24 9.80 0.69 9.27
CA ASP A 24 9.34 0.31 7.96
C ASP A 24 8.58 1.45 7.28
N THR A 25 8.32 1.24 6.00
CA THR A 25 7.46 2.11 5.20
C THR A 25 6.57 1.22 4.37
N VAL A 26 5.27 1.41 4.51
CA VAL A 26 4.26 0.78 3.66
C VAL A 26 3.78 1.84 2.68
N ALA A 27 3.89 1.55 1.40
CA ALA A 27 3.37 2.36 0.31
C ALA A 27 2.27 1.58 -0.40
N VAL A 28 1.08 2.17 -0.54
CA VAL A 28 -0.05 1.58 -1.27
C VAL A 28 -0.20 2.27 -2.60
N TYR A 29 -0.16 1.50 -3.68
CA TYR A 29 -0.30 1.96 -5.06
C TYR A 29 -1.63 1.45 -5.61
N ARG A 30 -2.40 2.35 -6.22
CA ARG A 30 -3.66 1.99 -6.87
C ARG A 30 -3.42 1.13 -8.10
N GLY A 31 -4.26 0.12 -8.29
CA GLY A 31 -4.34 -0.64 -9.53
C GLY A 31 -4.72 0.25 -10.72
N THR A 32 -4.43 -0.21 -11.93
CA THR A 32 -4.95 0.47 -13.13
C THR A 32 -5.49 -0.54 -14.12
N LYS A 33 -6.50 -0.15 -14.91
CA LYS A 33 -7.10 -1.02 -15.95
C LYS A 33 -6.20 -1.19 -17.20
N LYS A 34 -5.13 -0.42 -17.31
CA LYS A 34 -4.24 -0.37 -18.48
C LYS A 34 -2.78 -0.73 -18.17
N GLY A 35 -2.49 -1.22 -16.97
CA GLY A 35 -1.14 -1.48 -16.48
C GLY A 35 -1.16 -2.13 -15.10
N LEU A 36 -0.02 -2.18 -14.41
CA LEU A 36 0.02 -2.71 -13.04
C LEU A 36 -0.59 -1.71 -12.04
N VAL A 37 0.11 -0.61 -11.78
CA VAL A 37 -0.26 0.36 -10.73
C VAL A 37 0.08 1.79 -11.11
N GLU A 38 -0.52 2.77 -10.41
CA GLU A 38 -0.13 4.18 -10.50
C GLU A 38 1.35 4.39 -10.15
N ARG A 39 1.97 5.42 -10.74
CA ARG A 39 3.42 5.70 -10.53
C ARG A 39 3.76 6.18 -9.12
N ALA A 40 2.81 6.83 -8.45
CA ALA A 40 2.97 7.36 -7.10
C ALA A 40 2.07 6.58 -6.14
N PRO A 41 2.46 6.42 -4.87
CA PRO A 41 1.60 5.81 -3.88
C PRO A 41 0.44 6.76 -3.54
N ALA A 42 -0.75 6.18 -3.34
CA ALA A 42 -1.92 6.91 -2.85
C ALA A 42 -1.79 7.24 -1.35
N VAL A 43 -1.14 6.36 -0.59
CA VAL A 43 -0.81 6.59 0.83
C VAL A 43 0.54 5.95 1.18
N THR A 44 1.25 6.57 2.12
CA THR A 44 2.48 6.04 2.71
C THR A 44 2.42 6.20 4.22
N PHE A 45 2.75 5.15 4.98
CA PHE A 45 2.73 5.15 6.45
C PHE A 45 3.74 4.16 7.05
N SER A 46 3.98 4.24 8.35
CA SER A 46 4.74 3.24 9.12
C SER A 46 3.81 2.27 9.84
N THR A 47 4.17 0.98 9.94
CA THR A 47 3.37 0.04 10.74
C THR A 47 3.40 0.37 12.24
N SER A 48 4.43 1.13 12.68
CA SER A 48 4.53 1.60 14.06
C SER A 48 3.36 2.49 14.49
N GLU A 49 2.67 3.13 13.55
CA GLU A 49 1.49 3.96 13.82
C GLU A 49 0.32 3.16 14.40
N PHE A 50 0.33 1.82 14.22
CA PHE A 50 -0.71 0.91 14.70
C PHE A 50 -0.28 0.09 15.91
N LEU A 51 0.89 0.37 16.50
CA LEU A 51 1.30 -0.30 17.72
C LEU A 51 0.43 0.19 18.90
N PRO A 52 0.02 -0.72 19.81
CA PRO A 52 -0.64 -0.33 21.04
C PRO A 52 0.28 0.62 21.83
N ARG A 53 -0.35 1.59 22.50
CA ARG A 53 0.35 2.56 23.35
C ARG A 53 0.65 1.99 24.73
#